data_AF-A0A2S3ZLF8-F1
#
_entry.id   AF-A0A2S3ZLF8-F1
#
_cell.length_a   1.000
_cell.length_b   1.000
_cell.length_c   1.000
_cell.angle_alpha   90.00
_cell.angle_beta   90.00
_cell.angle_gamma   90.00
#
_symmetry.space_group_name_H-M   'P 1'
#
loop_
_entity.id
_entity.type
_entity.pdbx_description
1 polymer ?
#
loop_
_entity_poly.entity_id
_entity_poly.type
_entity_poly.pdbx_seq_one_letter_code
_entity_poly.pdbx_strand_id
1 'polypeptide(L)'
;MAEARKSAKLTAARQLAREKSAQFREREDELESLAVDYFTYIEQIDEANELAEREIGRIRAQADLNITDRRTSAARTVDAMLAQGASRAEVAGRLGISTRDVKRPSVVPAAPAKSVGKEIRPGEEAAALEITPVGQ
;
A
#
# COMPACT_ATOMS: atom_id res chain seq x y z
N MET A 1 -70.21 9.81 41.10
CA MET A 1 -69.09 10.75 40.83
C MET A 1 -67.70 10.20 41.17
N ALA A 2 -67.49 9.47 42.28
CA ALA A 2 -66.15 8.99 42.67
C ALA A 2 -65.58 7.87 41.78
N GLU A 3 -66.41 6.96 41.28
CA GLU A 3 -65.99 5.84 40.42
C GLU A 3 -65.52 6.31 39.03
N ALA A 4 -66.21 7.28 38.43
CA ALA A 4 -65.78 7.91 37.17
C ALA A 4 -64.42 8.61 37.29
N ARG A 5 -64.11 9.20 38.45
CA ARG A 5 -62.79 9.79 38.71
C ARG A 5 -61.70 8.73 38.89
N LYS A 6 -62.03 7.56 39.49
CA LYS A 6 -61.10 6.43 39.61
C LYS A 6 -60.80 5.79 38.25
N SER A 7 -61.80 5.60 37.39
CA SER A 7 -61.60 5.06 36.04
C SER A 7 -60.78 5.99 35.16
N ALA A 8 -61.04 7.30 35.20
CA ALA A 8 -60.25 8.29 34.47
C ALA A 8 -58.76 8.28 34.89
N LYS A 9 -58.47 8.18 36.19
CA LYS A 9 -57.10 8.07 36.71
C LYS A 9 -56.40 6.78 36.26
N LEU A 10 -57.11 5.65 36.24
CA LEU A 10 -56.56 4.38 35.78
C LEU A 10 -56.24 4.41 34.27
N THR A 11 -57.11 5.01 33.46
CA THR A 11 -56.87 5.19 32.02
C THR A 11 -55.66 6.09 31.75
N ALA A 12 -55.56 7.23 32.47
CA ALA A 12 -54.41 8.12 32.36
C ALA A 12 -53.09 7.42 32.76
N ALA A 13 -53.10 6.66 33.86
CA ALA A 13 -51.93 5.89 34.30
C ALA A 13 -51.51 4.83 33.27
N ARG A 14 -52.46 4.14 32.64
CA ARG A 14 -52.18 3.17 31.56
C ARG A 14 -51.60 3.85 30.33
N GLN A 15 -52.09 5.03 29.96
CA GLN A 15 -51.57 5.78 28.82
C GLN A 15 -50.12 6.23 29.07
N LEU A 16 -49.85 6.81 30.25
CA LEU A 16 -48.49 7.22 30.65
C LEU A 16 -47.53 6.03 30.69
N ALA A 17 -47.98 4.87 31.19
CA ALA A 17 -47.15 3.67 31.21
C ALA A 17 -46.78 3.20 29.80
N ARG A 18 -47.72 3.28 28.84
CA ARG A 18 -47.46 2.95 27.43
C ARG A 18 -46.48 3.91 26.78
N GLU A 19 -46.68 5.21 27.00
CA GLU A 19 -45.82 6.26 26.45
C GLU A 19 -44.39 6.12 26.97
N LYS A 20 -44.21 5.95 28.29
CA LYS A 20 -42.89 5.68 28.87
C LYS A 20 -42.26 4.41 28.32
N SER A 21 -43.05 3.33 28.19
CA SER A 21 -42.54 2.07 27.63
C SER A 21 -42.08 2.24 26.18
N ALA A 22 -42.77 3.06 25.39
CA ALA A 22 -42.36 3.38 24.01
C ALA A 22 -41.05 4.18 24.00
N GLN A 23 -40.93 5.22 24.82
CA GLN A 23 -39.72 6.02 24.95
C GLN A 23 -38.51 5.19 25.43
N PHE A 24 -38.73 4.25 26.35
CA PHE A 24 -37.67 3.34 26.77
C PHE A 24 -37.20 2.46 25.61
N ARG A 25 -38.13 1.90 24.82
CA ARG A 25 -37.75 1.07 23.68
C ARG A 25 -36.97 1.86 22.63
N GLU A 26 -37.45 3.05 22.27
CA GLU A 26 -36.76 3.93 21.32
C GLU A 26 -35.33 4.24 21.79
N ARG A 27 -35.16 4.56 23.08
CA ARG A 27 -33.84 4.79 23.67
C ARG A 27 -32.95 3.55 23.66
N GLU A 28 -33.49 2.38 23.98
CA GLU A 28 -32.69 1.14 23.94
C GLU A 28 -32.29 0.81 22.50
N ASP A 29 -33.17 0.97 21.52
CA ASP A 29 -32.87 0.78 20.10
C ASP A 29 -31.74 1.75 19.64
N GLU A 30 -31.77 3.01 20.07
CA GLU A 30 -30.70 3.99 19.81
C GLU A 30 -29.37 3.58 20.45
N LEU A 31 -29.40 3.10 21.71
CA LEU A 31 -28.20 2.65 22.41
C LEU A 31 -27.60 1.41 21.76
N GLU A 32 -28.43 0.47 21.30
CA GLU A 32 -28.01 -0.70 20.54
C GLU A 32 -27.34 -0.27 19.23
N SER A 33 -27.94 0.66 18.48
CA SER A 33 -27.34 1.20 17.24
C SER A 33 -25.98 1.85 17.51
N LEU A 34 -25.88 2.70 18.54
CA LEU A 34 -24.62 3.37 18.90
C LEU A 34 -23.52 2.38 19.31
N ALA A 35 -23.88 1.28 19.98
CA ALA A 35 -22.93 0.24 20.33
C ALA A 35 -22.38 -0.47 19.08
N VAL A 36 -23.24 -0.77 18.09
CA VAL A 36 -22.82 -1.35 16.81
C VAL A 36 -21.90 -0.39 16.05
N ASP A 37 -22.27 0.90 16.00
CA ASP A 37 -21.46 1.92 15.34
C ASP A 37 -20.08 2.05 15.99
N TYR A 38 -20.01 2.00 17.32
CA TYR A 38 -18.74 2.04 18.05
C TYR A 38 -17.80 0.91 17.60
N PHE A 39 -18.26 -0.34 17.58
CA PHE A 39 -17.42 -1.46 17.16
C PHE A 39 -17.05 -1.37 15.68
N THR A 40 -17.96 -0.93 14.84
CA THR A 40 -17.69 -0.66 13.42
C THR A 40 -16.56 0.37 13.27
N TYR A 41 -16.57 1.45 14.05
CA TYR A 41 -15.50 2.45 14.01
C TYR A 41 -14.17 1.92 14.53
N ILE A 42 -14.17 1.07 15.55
CA ILE A 42 -12.94 0.43 16.03
C ILE A 42 -12.34 -0.48 14.94
N GLU A 43 -13.16 -1.29 14.28
CA GLU A 43 -12.72 -2.13 13.15
C GLU A 43 -12.15 -1.28 12.01
N GLN A 44 -12.82 -0.18 11.64
CA GLN A 44 -12.33 0.75 10.62
C GLN A 44 -11.00 1.42 10.99
N ILE A 45 -10.78 1.74 12.27
CA ILE A 45 -9.51 2.27 12.76
C ILE A 45 -8.40 1.24 12.57
N ASP A 46 -8.65 -0.01 12.93
CA ASP A 46 -7.67 -1.09 12.79
C ASP A 46 -7.34 -1.35 11.31
N GLU A 47 -8.35 -1.42 10.44
CA GLU A 47 -8.17 -1.53 8.99
C GLU A 47 -7.33 -0.37 8.41
N ALA A 48 -7.60 0.86 8.85
CA ALA A 48 -6.85 2.03 8.43
C ALA A 48 -5.37 1.97 8.87
N ASN A 49 -5.11 1.51 10.10
CA ASN A 49 -3.76 1.32 10.61
C ASN A 49 -3.01 0.23 9.82
N GLU A 50 -3.65 -0.91 9.55
CA GLU A 50 -3.06 -1.98 8.75
C GLU A 50 -2.74 -1.55 7.32
N LEU A 51 -3.61 -0.74 6.70
CA LEU A 51 -3.34 -0.16 5.39
C LEU A 51 -2.15 0.81 5.44
N ALA A 52 -2.10 1.67 6.45
CA ALA A 52 -1.00 2.62 6.63
C ALA A 52 0.35 1.91 6.82
N GLU A 53 0.43 0.90 7.67
CA GLU A 53 1.66 0.14 7.91
C GLU A 53 2.14 -0.60 6.66
N ARG A 54 1.22 -1.18 5.89
CA ARG A 54 1.55 -1.80 4.59
C ARG A 54 2.15 -0.79 3.62
N GLU A 55 1.56 0.39 3.52
CA GLU A 55 2.03 1.43 2.61
C GLU A 55 3.36 2.03 3.05
N ILE A 56 3.56 2.26 4.35
CA ILE A 56 4.85 2.67 4.92
C ILE A 56 5.93 1.63 4.59
N GLY A 57 5.63 0.34 4.78
CA GLY A 57 6.54 -0.75 4.44
C GLY A 57 6.92 -0.73 2.95
N ARG A 58 5.93 -0.57 2.06
CA ARG A 58 6.14 -0.47 0.62
C ARG A 58 7.02 0.72 0.24
N ILE A 59 6.73 1.89 0.80
CA ILE A 59 7.50 3.13 0.53
C ILE A 59 8.94 2.98 1.03
N ARG A 60 9.15 2.42 2.23
CA ARG A 60 10.50 2.18 2.77
C ARG A 60 11.29 1.22 1.89
N ALA A 61 10.70 0.09 1.50
CA ALA A 61 11.36 -0.86 0.60
C ALA A 61 11.74 -0.22 -0.75
N GLN A 62 10.83 0.57 -1.33
CA GLN A 62 11.11 1.29 -2.57
C GLN A 62 12.20 2.35 -2.39
N ALA A 63 12.21 3.07 -1.26
CA ALA A 63 13.23 4.04 -0.94
C ALA A 63 14.61 3.38 -0.81
N ASP A 64 14.71 2.23 -0.15
CA ASP A 64 15.96 1.49 0.02
C ASP A 64 16.54 1.02 -1.32
N LEU A 65 15.70 0.51 -2.21
CA LEU A 65 16.09 0.17 -3.58
C LEU A 65 16.60 1.40 -4.33
N ASN A 66 15.83 2.48 -4.32
CA ASN A 66 16.19 3.73 -5.01
C ASN A 66 17.49 4.34 -4.47
N ILE A 67 17.70 4.30 -3.15
CA ILE A 67 18.93 4.80 -2.50
C ILE A 67 20.11 3.93 -2.94
N THR A 68 19.95 2.61 -2.95
CA THR A 68 20.99 1.68 -3.38
C THR A 68 21.37 1.93 -4.84
N ASP A 69 20.38 2.00 -5.73
CA ASP A 69 20.60 2.26 -7.16
C ASP A 69 21.29 3.61 -7.40
N ARG A 70 20.87 4.66 -6.67
CA ARG A 70 21.50 5.98 -6.77
C ARG A 70 22.92 5.97 -6.22
N ARG A 71 23.21 5.24 -5.14
CA ARG A 71 24.56 5.06 -4.62
C ARG A 71 25.45 4.32 -5.61
N THR A 72 24.97 3.25 -6.23
CA THR A 72 25.68 2.53 -7.29
C THR A 72 25.92 3.43 -8.50
N SER A 73 24.92 4.21 -8.91
CA SER A 73 25.06 5.15 -10.04
C SER A 73 26.09 6.24 -9.74
N ALA A 74 26.08 6.82 -8.54
CA ALA A 74 27.08 7.79 -8.11
C ALA A 74 28.50 7.19 -8.11
N ALA A 75 28.66 5.95 -7.63
CA ALA A 75 29.95 5.24 -7.68
C ALA A 75 30.43 5.04 -9.13
N ARG A 76 29.53 4.62 -10.04
CA ARG A 76 29.85 4.47 -11.47
C ARG A 76 30.28 5.79 -12.11
N THR A 77 29.69 6.92 -11.73
CA THR A 77 30.11 8.25 -12.20
C THR A 77 31.53 8.57 -11.74
N VAL A 78 31.86 8.31 -10.47
CA VAL A 78 33.23 8.49 -9.96
C VAL A 78 34.22 7.61 -10.72
N ASP A 79 33.88 6.34 -10.94
CA ASP A 79 34.70 5.39 -11.70
C ASP A 79 34.93 5.87 -13.14
N ALA A 80 33.89 6.39 -13.80
CA ALA A 80 34.00 6.95 -15.14
C ALA A 80 34.91 8.19 -15.20
N MET A 81 34.84 9.08 -14.20
CA MET A 81 35.73 10.24 -14.11
C MET A 81 37.20 9.82 -13.94
N LEU A 82 37.46 8.80 -13.10
CA LEU A 82 38.80 8.25 -12.91
C LEU A 82 39.31 7.53 -14.17
N ALA A 83 38.45 6.80 -14.87
CA ALA A 83 38.80 6.10 -16.11
C ALA A 83 39.19 7.05 -17.25
N GLN A 84 38.68 8.29 -17.23
CA GLN A 84 39.10 9.36 -18.16
C GLN A 84 40.45 9.99 -17.80
N GLY A 85 41.12 9.52 -16.74
CA GLY A 85 42.45 9.97 -16.33
C GLY A 85 42.47 11.08 -15.28
N ALA A 86 41.31 11.50 -14.75
CA ALA A 86 41.27 12.47 -13.65
C ALA A 86 41.91 11.90 -12.37
N SER A 87 42.66 12.72 -11.65
CA SER A 87 43.22 12.32 -10.36
C SER A 87 42.15 12.28 -9.25
N ARG A 88 42.37 11.51 -8.18
CA ARG A 88 41.43 11.46 -7.04
C ARG A 88 41.20 12.84 -6.40
N ALA A 89 42.24 13.67 -6.34
CA ALA A 89 42.15 15.03 -5.79
C ALA A 89 41.30 15.94 -6.68
N GLU A 90 41.44 15.80 -7.99
CA GLU A 90 40.66 16.55 -8.98
C GLU A 90 39.18 16.13 -8.98
N VAL A 91 38.90 14.82 -8.95
CA VAL A 91 37.52 14.30 -8.83
C VAL A 91 36.87 14.78 -7.52
N ALA A 92 37.59 14.69 -6.39
CA ALA A 92 37.11 15.19 -5.10
C ALA A 92 36.79 16.69 -5.14
N GLY A 93 37.70 17.49 -5.71
CA GLY A 93 37.49 18.92 -5.88
C GLY A 93 36.29 19.26 -6.76
N ARG A 94 36.08 18.51 -7.85
CA ARG A 94 34.93 18.69 -8.76
C ARG A 94 33.59 18.31 -8.12
N LEU A 95 33.57 17.27 -7.30
CA LEU A 95 32.35 16.76 -6.67
C LEU A 95 32.08 17.38 -5.29
N GLY A 96 33.01 18.18 -4.75
CA GLY A 96 32.87 18.79 -3.42
C GLY A 96 32.89 17.77 -2.28
N ILE A 97 33.52 16.61 -2.48
CA ILE A 97 33.61 15.53 -1.49
C ILE A 97 35.05 15.39 -0.97
N SER A 98 35.24 14.65 0.13
CA SER A 98 36.59 14.37 0.61
C SER A 98 37.33 13.46 -0.37
N THR A 99 38.65 13.66 -0.50
CA THR A 99 39.52 12.75 -1.26
C THR A 99 39.48 11.32 -0.73
N ARG A 100 39.12 11.15 0.55
CA ARG A 100 38.91 9.85 1.20
C ARG A 100 37.65 9.13 0.71
N ASP A 101 36.63 9.89 0.32
CA ASP A 101 35.33 9.38 -0.17
C ASP A 101 35.38 8.99 -1.65
N VAL A 102 36.38 9.46 -2.40
CA VAL A 102 36.70 8.99 -3.75
C VAL A 102 37.36 7.61 -3.65
N LYS A 103 36.55 6.56 -3.55
CA LYS A 103 37.03 5.17 -3.45
C LYS A 103 37.47 4.69 -4.84
N ARG A 104 38.66 4.07 -4.92
CA ARG A 104 39.16 3.51 -6.18
C ARG A 104 38.27 2.30 -6.55
N PRO A 105 37.83 2.16 -7.81
CA PRO A 105 37.10 0.97 -8.22
C PRO A 105 37.94 -0.26 -7.91
N SER A 106 37.38 -1.21 -7.14
CA SER A 106 37.93 -2.55 -7.11
C SER A 106 37.79 -3.09 -8.53
N VAL A 107 38.91 -3.37 -9.19
CA VAL A 107 38.92 -4.06 -10.48
C VAL A 107 38.35 -5.46 -10.24
N VAL A 108 37.04 -5.62 -10.38
CA VAL A 108 36.45 -6.93 -10.65
C VAL A 108 36.72 -7.14 -12.15
N PRO A 109 37.51 -8.15 -12.55
CA PRO A 109 37.78 -8.38 -13.96
C PRO A 109 36.46 -8.62 -14.67
N ALA A 110 36.23 -7.86 -15.73
CA ALA A 110 35.07 -7.98 -16.59
C ALA A 110 34.97 -9.42 -17.10
N ALA A 111 33.93 -10.14 -16.68
CA ALA A 111 33.54 -11.36 -17.35
C ALA A 111 33.19 -11.01 -18.81
N PRO A 112 33.71 -11.75 -19.80
CA PRO A 112 33.59 -11.35 -21.19
C PRO A 112 32.13 -11.42 -21.64
N ALA A 113 31.67 -10.29 -22.20
CA ALA A 113 30.43 -10.20 -22.95
C ALA A 113 30.49 -11.17 -24.15
N LYS A 114 29.58 -12.14 -24.19
CA LYS A 114 29.32 -12.92 -25.40
C LYS A 114 28.58 -12.02 -26.39
N SER A 115 29.32 -11.47 -27.35
CA SER A 115 28.77 -10.85 -28.55
C SER A 115 28.36 -11.91 -29.57
N VAL A 116 27.05 -11.97 -29.82
CA VAL A 116 26.35 -11.86 -31.12
C VAL A 116 26.77 -12.73 -32.31
N GLY A 117 25.74 -13.36 -32.92
CA GLY A 117 25.60 -13.67 -34.35
C GLY A 117 24.86 -15.00 -34.54
N LYS A 118 23.80 -15.18 -35.34
CA LYS A 118 23.40 -14.50 -36.57
C LYS A 118 21.99 -14.99 -37.02
N GLU A 119 21.07 -14.05 -37.28
CA GLU A 119 20.17 -13.93 -38.46
C GLU A 119 19.10 -15.00 -38.81
N ILE A 120 17.84 -14.64 -38.50
CA ILE A 120 16.58 -14.64 -39.30
C ILE A 120 16.43 -15.56 -40.53
N ARG A 121 15.29 -16.27 -40.61
CA ARG A 121 14.51 -16.43 -41.87
C ARG A 121 13.01 -16.21 -41.61
N PRO A 122 12.29 -15.49 -42.50
CA PRO A 122 10.84 -15.28 -42.41
C PRO A 122 10.06 -16.30 -43.26
N GLY A 123 8.84 -16.63 -42.80
CA GLY A 123 7.70 -17.01 -43.64
C GLY A 123 7.60 -18.45 -44.14
N GLU A 124 6.70 -19.24 -43.52
CA GLU A 124 5.74 -20.04 -44.29
C GLU A 124 4.45 -20.18 -43.48
N GLU A 125 3.39 -19.59 -44.04
CA GLU A 125 2.00 -19.69 -43.66
C GLU A 125 1.45 -21.03 -44.19
N ALA A 126 0.93 -21.90 -43.32
CA ALA A 126 0.05 -22.99 -43.73
C ALA A 126 -0.98 -23.27 -42.63
N ALA A 127 -2.18 -22.76 -42.90
CA ALA A 127 -3.49 -23.16 -42.42
C ALA A 127 -3.60 -24.55 -41.75
N ALA A 128 -4.24 -24.60 -40.58
CA ALA A 128 -5.19 -25.66 -40.25
C ALA A 128 -6.15 -25.18 -39.14
N LEU A 129 -7.33 -24.77 -39.59
CA LEU A 129 -8.58 -24.70 -38.83
C LEU A 129 -9.03 -26.15 -38.56
N GLU A 130 -9.21 -26.57 -37.30
CA GLU A 130 -10.14 -27.65 -36.88
C GLU A 130 -10.43 -27.46 -35.37
N ILE A 131 -11.41 -26.61 -35.03
CA ILE A 131 -12.76 -26.98 -34.55
C ILE A 131 -13.04 -28.49 -34.53
N THR A 132 -13.24 -29.07 -33.33
CA THR A 132 -14.40 -29.91 -32.87
C THR A 132 -14.01 -30.81 -31.66
N PRO A 133 -14.95 -31.44 -30.92
CA PRO A 133 -16.15 -30.88 -30.26
C PRO A 133 -16.30 -31.36 -28.80
N VAL A 134 -17.30 -30.77 -28.13
CA VAL A 134 -17.89 -31.16 -26.83
C VAL A 134 -18.41 -32.60 -26.85
N GLY A 135 -18.21 -33.35 -25.75
CA GLY A 135 -18.99 -34.57 -25.49
C GLY A 135 -18.48 -35.46 -24.37
N GLN A 136 -18.96 -35.25 -23.13
CA GLN A 136 -19.80 -36.19 -22.37
C GLN A 136 -20.33 -35.53 -21.10
#